data_AF-A0A969V8Q3-F1
#
_entry.id   AF-A0A969V8Q3-F1
#
_cell.length_a   1.000
_cell.length_b   1.000
_cell.length_c   1.000
_cell.angle_alpha   90.00
_cell.angle_beta   90.00
_cell.angle_gamma   90.00
#
_symmetry.space_group_name_H-M   'P 1'
#
loop_
_entity.id
_entity.type
_entity.pdbx_description
1 polymer ?
#
loop_
_entity_poly.entity_id
_entity_poly.type
_entity_poly.pdbx_seq_one_letter_code
_entity_poly.pdbx_strand_id
1 'polypeptide(L)'
;MPMKYVIDTHALIWFLEGNQRLGTQAQAILSNVTSQLVLPAIALSERKITDFALHQEAAEWFAKERARLIPISLTPSYADGQIAAIAKVNNLILVTRNVADYANFQDLQIENWFS
;
A
#
# COMPACT_ATOMS: atom_id res chain seq x y z
N MET A 1 10.43 16.13 -8.80
CA MET A 1 10.47 15.80 -7.36
C MET A 1 10.47 14.28 -7.23
N PRO A 2 11.23 13.68 -6.29
CA PRO A 2 11.22 12.22 -6.13
C PRO A 2 9.82 11.77 -5.69
N MET A 3 9.19 10.91 -6.48
CA MET A 3 7.87 10.35 -6.17
C MET A 3 8.07 9.15 -5.21
N LYS A 4 7.31 9.12 -4.12
CA LYS A 4 7.41 8.08 -3.09
C LYS A 4 6.14 7.22 -3.11
N TYR A 5 6.32 5.90 -3.18
CA TYR A 5 5.22 4.95 -3.36
C TYR A 5 5.18 3.93 -2.23
N VAL A 6 3.97 3.52 -1.85
CA VAL A 6 3.74 2.31 -1.06
C VAL A 6 3.23 1.23 -2.00
N ILE A 7 3.85 0.06 -1.92
CA ILE A 7 3.58 -1.04 -2.84
C ILE A 7 2.97 -2.22 -2.09
N ASP A 8 1.88 -2.74 -2.65
CA ASP A 8 1.23 -3.98 -2.23
C ASP A 8 2.11 -5.22 -2.55
N THR A 9 2.05 -6.25 -1.70
CA THR A 9 2.81 -7.50 -1.79
C THR A 9 2.79 -8.11 -3.19
N HIS A 10 1.61 -8.14 -3.84
CA HIS A 10 1.47 -8.74 -5.17
C HIS A 10 2.21 -7.96 -6.26
N ALA A 11 2.27 -6.63 -6.15
CA ALA A 11 3.00 -5.78 -7.09
C ALA A 11 4.51 -6.02 -6.98
N LEU A 12 5.03 -6.23 -5.76
CA LEU A 12 6.43 -6.54 -5.53
C LEU A 12 6.83 -7.93 -6.06
N ILE A 13 6.04 -8.97 -5.74
CA ILE A 13 6.31 -10.35 -6.17
C ILE A 13 6.42 -10.41 -7.70
N TRP A 14 5.46 -9.81 -8.41
CA TRP A 14 5.46 -9.85 -9.86
C TRP A 14 6.56 -9.01 -10.51
N PHE A 15 6.99 -7.93 -9.87
CA PHE A 15 8.17 -7.20 -10.31
C PHE A 15 9.44 -8.07 -10.21
N LEU A 16 9.62 -8.77 -9.09
CA LEU A 16 10.76 -9.68 -8.88
C LEU A 16 10.72 -10.89 -9.82
N GLU A 17 9.53 -11.36 -10.19
CA GLU A 17 9.32 -12.45 -11.14
C GLU A 17 9.45 -12.02 -12.62
N GLY A 18 9.61 -10.71 -12.91
CA GLY A 18 9.62 -10.20 -14.28
C GLY A 18 8.30 -10.45 -15.02
N ASN A 19 7.19 -10.49 -14.28
CA ASN A 19 5.89 -10.90 -14.78
C ASN A 19 5.29 -9.86 -15.75
N GLN A 20 4.81 -10.31 -16.91
CA GLN A 20 4.23 -9.44 -17.96
C GLN A 20 2.94 -8.73 -17.55
N ARG A 21 2.33 -9.11 -16.41
CA ARG A 21 1.16 -8.43 -15.83
C ARG A 21 1.46 -7.06 -15.23
N LEU A 22 2.74 -6.73 -15.03
CA LEU A 22 3.16 -5.39 -14.65
C LEU A 22 3.28 -4.51 -15.91
N GLY A 23 2.55 -3.40 -15.94
CA GLY A 23 2.64 -2.43 -17.03
C GLY A 23 4.06 -1.87 -17.19
N THR A 24 4.40 -1.43 -18.40
CA THR A 24 5.71 -0.83 -18.73
C THR A 24 6.03 0.40 -17.89
N GLN A 25 5.01 1.17 -17.48
CA GLN A 25 5.18 2.31 -16.57
C GLN A 25 5.57 1.88 -15.14
N ALA A 26 5.00 0.79 -14.62
CA ALA A 26 5.42 0.22 -13.34
C ALA A 26 6.88 -0.23 -13.39
N GLN A 27 7.27 -0.95 -14.45
CA GLN A 27 8.65 -1.40 -14.61
C GLN A 27 9.63 -0.21 -14.65
N ALA A 28 9.27 0.89 -15.32
CA ALA A 28 10.09 2.09 -15.39
C ALA A 28 10.22 2.80 -14.03
N ILE A 29 9.16 2.86 -13.23
CA ILE A 29 9.17 3.50 -11.90
C ILE A 29 9.91 2.65 -10.86
N LEU A 30 9.72 1.32 -10.89
CA LEU A 30 10.36 0.37 -9.98
C LEU A 30 11.85 0.16 -10.28
N SER A 31 12.24 0.26 -11.55
CA SER A 31 13.65 0.20 -11.97
C SER A 31 14.38 1.53 -11.77
N ASN A 32 13.68 2.59 -11.34
CA ASN A 32 14.29 3.91 -11.14
C ASN A 32 14.92 4.01 -9.75
N VAL A 33 16.24 4.09 -9.69
CA VAL A 33 17.05 4.27 -8.47
C VAL A 33 16.75 5.54 -7.66
N THR A 34 15.98 6.50 -8.20
CA THR A 34 15.54 7.71 -7.48
C THR A 34 14.15 7.57 -6.82
N SER A 35 13.41 6.51 -7.13
CA SER A 35 12.12 6.20 -6.49
C SER A 35 12.38 5.64 -5.08
N GLN A 36 11.79 6.25 -4.05
CA GLN A 36 11.79 5.67 -2.70
C GLN A 36 10.58 4.74 -2.56
N LEU A 37 10.86 3.45 -2.44
CA LEU A 37 9.88 2.39 -2.31
C LEU A 37 9.69 2.07 -0.83
N VAL A 38 8.49 2.31 -0.31
CA VAL A 38 8.12 1.91 1.05
C VAL A 38 7.35 0.61 0.95
N LEU A 39 8.00 -0.48 1.32
CA LEU A 39 7.34 -1.77 1.49
C LEU A 39 6.70 -1.77 2.88
N PRO A 40 5.37 -1.89 3.02
CA PRO A 40 4.78 -2.18 4.32
C PRO A 40 5.42 -3.47 4.83
N ALA A 41 6.02 -3.47 6.02
CA ALA A 41 6.62 -4.68 6.60
C ALA A 41 5.62 -5.87 6.69
N ILE A 42 4.33 -5.58 6.57
CA ILE A 42 3.23 -6.55 6.44
C ILE A 42 3.34 -7.37 5.15
N ALA A 43 3.80 -6.79 4.04
CA ALA A 43 4.11 -7.50 2.80
C ALA A 43 5.30 -8.47 2.95
N LEU A 44 6.23 -8.16 3.86
CA LEU A 44 7.31 -9.05 4.27
C LEU A 44 6.90 -10.05 5.37
N SER A 45 5.71 -9.87 5.98
CA SER A 45 5.30 -10.58 7.18
C SER A 45 4.77 -12.01 6.98
N GLU A 46 4.78 -12.55 5.75
CA GLU A 46 4.81 -14.01 5.59
C GLU A 46 6.11 -14.63 6.14
N ARG A 47 7.12 -13.80 6.46
CA ARG A 47 8.19 -14.14 7.42
C ARG A 47 8.30 -13.06 8.48
N LYS A 48 7.70 -13.34 9.63
CA LYS A 48 7.94 -12.76 10.97
C LYS A 48 9.13 -11.79 11.04
N ILE A 49 8.92 -10.51 10.73
CA ILE A 49 9.89 -9.44 10.99
C ILE A 49 9.15 -8.29 11.67
N THR A 50 9.52 -8.12 12.93
CA THR A 50 9.08 -7.10 13.86
C THR A 50 10.01 -5.89 13.71
N ASP A 51 9.82 -5.02 12.70
CA ASP A 51 10.41 -3.65 12.76
C ASP A 51 9.86 -2.68 11.69
N PHE A 52 8.55 -2.44 11.73
CA PHE A 52 8.02 -1.18 11.22
C PHE A 52 6.94 -0.74 12.19
N ALA A 53 7.35 0.01 13.22
CA ALA A 53 6.41 0.65 14.11
C ALA A 53 5.43 1.46 13.24
N LEU A 54 4.14 1.08 13.24
CA LEU A 54 3.08 2.01 12.89
C LEU A 54 3.39 3.27 13.69
N HIS A 55 3.82 4.34 13.03
CA HIS A 55 3.96 5.63 13.68
C HIS A 55 2.63 5.93 14.35
N GLN A 56 2.64 6.53 15.54
CA GLN A 56 1.45 6.72 16.36
C GLN A 56 0.29 7.34 15.55
N GLU A 57 0.61 8.27 14.65
CA GLU A 57 -0.31 8.88 13.69
C GLU A 57 -0.99 7.87 12.74
N ALA A 58 -0.25 6.89 12.21
CA ALA A 58 -0.81 5.82 11.38
C ALA A 58 -1.69 4.87 12.19
N ALA A 59 -1.31 4.57 13.43
CA ALA A 59 -2.13 3.74 14.32
C ALA A 59 -3.44 4.45 14.69
N GLU A 60 -3.38 5.75 14.97
CA GLU A 60 -4.55 6.58 15.25
C GLU A 60 -5.46 6.71 14.02
N TRP A 61 -4.89 6.95 12.85
CA TRP A 61 -5.66 7.02 11.61
C TRP A 61 -6.33 5.69 11.30
N PHE A 62 -5.59 4.58 11.40
CA PHE A 62 -6.13 3.23 11.22
C PHE A 62 -7.28 2.93 12.19
N ALA A 63 -7.13 3.27 13.47
CA ALA A 63 -8.18 3.07 14.47
C ALA A 63 -9.45 3.89 14.16
N LYS A 64 -9.29 5.17 13.81
CA LYS A 64 -10.40 6.06 13.42
C LYS A 64 -11.13 5.53 12.19
N GLU A 65 -10.38 5.14 11.18
CA GLU A 65 -10.94 4.71 9.91
C GLU A 65 -11.65 3.35 10.05
N ARG A 66 -11.09 2.45 10.84
CA ARG A 66 -11.75 1.18 11.17
C ARG A 66 -13.03 1.39 11.98
N ALA A 67 -13.04 2.33 12.93
CA ALA A 67 -14.25 2.69 13.68
C ALA A 67 -15.34 3.30 12.78
N ARG A 68 -14.98 3.99 11.70
CA ARG A 68 -15.92 4.50 10.69
C ARG A 68 -16.48 3.39 9.79
N LEU A 69 -15.66 2.41 9.43
CA LEU A 69 -15.96 1.38 8.44
C LEU A 69 -16.69 0.15 9.01
N ILE A 70 -16.42 -0.23 10.26
CA ILE A 70 -17.08 -1.38 10.93
C ILE A 70 -18.62 -1.24 10.95
N PRO A 71 -19.20 -0.10 11.37
CA PRO A 71 -20.66 0.01 11.49
C PRO A 71 -21.41 -0.08 10.16
N ILE A 72 -20.72 0.18 9.04
CA ILE A 72 -21.30 0.13 7.68
C ILE A 72 -20.93 -1.15 6.92
N SER A 73 -20.37 -2.15 7.63
CA SER A 73 -19.97 -3.46 7.06
C SER A 73 -18.98 -3.39 5.90
N LEU A 74 -18.22 -2.30 5.80
CA LEU A 74 -17.17 -2.11 4.80
C LEU A 74 -15.82 -2.29 5.46
N THR A 75 -15.56 -3.46 6.06
CA THR A 75 -14.31 -3.75 6.77
C THR A 75 -13.27 -4.36 5.83
N PRO A 76 -12.33 -3.57 5.30
CA PRO A 76 -11.16 -4.11 4.59
C PRO A 76 -10.31 -4.97 5.53
N SER A 77 -9.42 -5.78 4.95
CA SER A 77 -8.57 -6.65 5.75
C SER A 77 -7.71 -5.82 6.72
N TYR A 78 -7.28 -6.45 7.83
CA TYR A 78 -6.43 -5.77 8.81
C TYR A 78 -5.14 -5.27 8.18
N ALA A 79 -4.54 -6.07 7.28
CA ALA A 79 -3.35 -5.69 6.55
C ALA A 79 -3.61 -4.50 5.62
N ASP A 80 -4.68 -4.53 4.82
CA ASP A 80 -5.02 -3.44 3.89
C ASP A 80 -5.25 -2.11 4.62
N GLY A 81 -5.91 -2.15 5.78
CA GLY A 81 -6.10 -0.93 6.57
C GLY A 81 -4.81 -0.38 7.17
N GLN A 82 -3.84 -1.23 7.53
CA GLN A 82 -2.52 -0.78 7.94
C GLN A 82 -1.73 -0.18 6.76
N ILE A 83 -1.82 -0.78 5.56
CA ILE A 83 -1.20 -0.25 4.34
C ILE A 83 -1.79 1.12 4.00
N ALA A 84 -3.12 1.24 4.00
CA ALA A 84 -3.83 2.50 3.74
C ALA A 84 -3.43 3.59 4.74
N ALA A 85 -3.31 3.25 6.03
CA ALA A 85 -2.90 4.20 7.06
C ALA A 85 -1.47 4.72 6.86
N ILE A 86 -0.53 3.84 6.52
CA ILE A 86 0.86 4.23 6.22
C ILE A 86 0.89 5.15 4.99
N ALA A 87 0.20 4.77 3.92
CA ALA A 87 0.14 5.56 2.69
C ALA A 87 -0.46 6.94 2.95
N LYS A 88 -1.56 7.00 3.71
CA LYS A 88 -2.23 8.25 4.04
C LYS A 88 -1.38 9.19 4.89
N VAL A 89 -0.84 8.70 6.01
CA VAL A 89 -0.09 9.53 6.96
C VAL A 89 1.22 10.05 6.36
N ASN A 90 1.85 9.28 5.49
CA ASN A 90 3.10 9.69 4.84
C ASN A 90 2.88 10.39 3.49
N ASN A 91 1.63 10.66 3.12
CA ASN A 91 1.24 11.30 1.86
C ASN A 91 1.84 10.60 0.62
N LEU A 92 1.73 9.27 0.61
CA LEU A 92 2.24 8.37 -0.41
C LEU A 92 1.11 7.88 -1.33
N ILE A 93 1.47 7.56 -2.56
CA ILE A 93 0.57 6.92 -3.51
C ILE A 93 0.59 5.41 -3.26
N LEU A 94 -0.58 4.83 -3.00
CA LEU A 94 -0.76 3.38 -2.87
C LEU A 94 -0.91 2.77 -4.26
N VAL A 95 -0.02 1.85 -4.61
CA VAL A 95 -0.12 1.09 -5.86
C VAL A 95 -0.66 -0.30 -5.56
N THR A 96 -1.84 -0.62 -6.11
CA THR A 96 -2.47 -1.94 -5.94
C THR A 96 -3.30 -2.32 -7.17
N ARG A 97 -3.44 -3.64 -7.40
CA ARG A 97 -4.39 -4.20 -8.37
C ARG A 97 -5.82 -4.23 -7.84
N ASN A 98 -5.98 -4.33 -6.52
CA ASN A 98 -7.27 -4.51 -5.87
C ASN A 98 -7.86 -3.16 -5.45
N VAL A 99 -8.05 -2.25 -6.42
CA VAL A 99 -8.54 -0.88 -6.15
C VAL A 99 -9.85 -0.89 -5.34
N ALA A 100 -10.72 -1.89 -5.56
CA ALA A 100 -11.99 -2.04 -4.85
C ALA A 100 -11.83 -2.22 -3.33
N ASP A 101 -10.78 -2.92 -2.88
CA ASP A 101 -10.51 -3.16 -1.46
C ASP A 101 -10.18 -1.86 -0.72
N TYR A 102 -9.70 -0.86 -1.47
CA TYR A 102 -9.29 0.44 -0.94
C TYR A 102 -10.27 1.57 -1.23
N ALA A 103 -11.33 1.32 -2.02
CA ALA A 103 -12.26 2.35 -2.51
C ALA A 103 -13.00 3.09 -1.38
N ASN A 104 -13.12 2.46 -0.21
CA ASN A 104 -13.85 3.03 0.92
C ASN A 104 -12.96 3.86 1.86
N PHE A 105 -11.65 3.89 1.66
CA PHE A 105 -10.73 4.70 2.47
C PHE A 105 -10.76 6.17 2.06
N GLN A 106 -10.77 7.07 3.04
CA GLN A 106 -10.80 8.51 2.76
C GLN A 106 -9.42 9.08 2.43
N ASP A 107 -9.41 10.00 1.45
CA ASP A 107 -8.25 10.80 1.04
C ASP A 107 -6.98 10.00 0.74
N LEU A 108 -7.15 8.78 0.24
CA LEU A 108 -6.08 7.87 -0.17
C LEU A 108 -5.81 8.04 -1.67
N GLN A 109 -4.55 8.30 -2.03
CA GLN A 109 -4.14 8.33 -3.44
C GLN A 109 -3.85 6.90 -3.90
N ILE A 110 -4.54 6.44 -4.94
CA ILE A 110 -4.43 5.07 -5.44
C ILE A 110 -4.06 5.11 -6.93
N GLU A 111 -3.08 4.31 -7.31
CA GLU A 111 -2.77 4.02 -8.71
C GLU A 111 -2.85 2.51 -8.98
N ASN A 112 -3.40 2.16 -10.14
CA ASN A 112 -3.40 0.79 -10.64
C ASN A 112 -2.46 0.72 -11.83
N TRP A 113 -1.33 0.03 -11.67
CA TRP A 113 -0.36 -0.16 -12.75
C TRP A 113 -0.48 -1.50 -13.48
N PHE A 114 -1.58 -2.21 -13.25
CA PHE A 114 -1.86 -3.49 -13.86
C PHE A 114 -2.75 -3.29 -15.09
N SER A 115 -2.44 -4.02 -16.16
CA SER A 115 -3.12 -3.99 -17.46
C SER A 115 -3.59 -5.37 -17.87
#